data_AF-A0A7C3KEB3-F1
#
_entry.id   AF-A0A7C3KEB3-F1
#
_cell.length_a   1.000
_cell.length_b   1.000
_cell.length_c   1.000
_cell.angle_alpha   90.00
_cell.angle_beta   90.00
_cell.angle_gamma   90.00
#
_symmetry.space_group_name_H-M   'P 1'
#
loop_
_entity.id
_entity.type
_entity.pdbx_description
1 polymer ?
#
loop_
_entity_poly.entity_id
_entity_poly.type
_entity_poly.pdbx_seq_one_letter_code
_entity_poly.pdbx_strand_id
1 'polypeptide(L)'
;MNYDEAILKIRELGTNGCNYDVSTDDVLAKLDEWSLKIKFEVLEVTQDSVTIHFQTLPKDTAKFAEEIYQFCPDTVDQHFGCFDEMIESFTEADEDIPEDVYQLIEGVDFSDENYGLILLERALKIDGHVQLWWD
;
A
#
# COMPACT_ATOMS: atom_id res chain seq x y z
N MET A 1 3.66 -3.06 -16.84
CA MET A 1 4.36 -4.34 -17.17
C MET A 1 3.30 -5.43 -17.28
N ASN A 2 3.44 -6.43 -18.16
CA ASN A 2 2.48 -7.53 -18.15
C ASN A 2 2.73 -8.47 -16.95
N TYR A 3 1.76 -9.31 -16.59
CA TYR A 3 1.87 -10.11 -15.37
C TYR A 3 3.04 -11.10 -15.40
N ASP A 4 3.26 -11.79 -16.52
CA ASP A 4 4.36 -12.75 -16.65
C ASP A 4 5.74 -12.07 -16.54
N GLU A 5 5.89 -10.87 -17.11
CA GLU A 5 7.08 -10.04 -16.97
C GLU A 5 7.33 -9.65 -15.50
N ALA A 6 6.27 -9.33 -14.75
CA ALA A 6 6.38 -8.99 -13.33
C ALA A 6 6.86 -10.18 -12.50
N ILE A 7 6.29 -11.36 -12.74
CA ILE A 7 6.69 -12.61 -12.07
C ILE A 7 8.16 -12.94 -12.33
N LEU A 8 8.62 -12.80 -13.58
CA LEU A 8 10.03 -13.00 -13.92
C LEU A 8 10.93 -12.01 -13.18
N LYS A 9 10.57 -10.73 -13.17
CA LYS A 9 11.35 -9.69 -12.51
C LYS A 9 11.45 -9.88 -11.00
N ILE A 10 10.36 -10.28 -10.34
CA ILE A 10 10.34 -10.62 -8.91
C ILE A 10 11.32 -11.75 -8.61
N ARG A 11 11.35 -12.79 -9.46
CA ARG A 11 12.30 -13.90 -9.30
C ARG A 11 13.75 -13.50 -9.55
N GLU A 12 13.99 -12.68 -10.57
CA GLU A 12 15.34 -12.20 -10.93
C GLU A 12 15.95 -11.32 -9.84
N LEU A 13 15.16 -10.42 -9.27
CA LEU A 13 15.60 -9.52 -8.20
C LEU A 13 15.61 -10.19 -6.83
N GLY A 14 14.95 -11.35 -6.70
CA GLY A 14 14.72 -12.00 -5.41
C GLY A 14 13.91 -11.11 -4.49
N THR A 15 12.87 -10.45 -5.02
CA THR A 15 12.05 -9.50 -4.25
C THR A 15 11.49 -10.17 -3.01
N ASN A 16 11.68 -9.59 -1.84
CA ASN A 16 11.24 -10.18 -0.57
C ASN A 16 11.05 -9.10 0.51
N GLY A 17 10.41 -9.49 1.61
CA GLY A 17 10.32 -8.71 2.83
C GLY A 17 10.85 -9.51 4.00
N CYS A 18 12.15 -9.83 3.97
CA CYS A 18 12.77 -10.73 4.96
C CYS A 18 12.65 -10.23 6.41
N ASN A 19 12.50 -8.92 6.62
CA ASN A 19 12.24 -8.33 7.94
C ASN A 19 10.87 -8.73 8.51
N TYR A 20 9.96 -9.19 7.65
CA TYR A 20 8.60 -9.63 7.97
C TYR A 20 8.38 -11.13 7.69
N ASP A 21 9.46 -11.91 7.55
CA ASP A 21 9.40 -13.33 7.15
C ASP A 21 8.69 -13.57 5.80
N VAL A 22 8.62 -12.56 4.93
CA VAL A 22 8.03 -12.66 3.58
C VAL A 22 9.11 -13.05 2.58
N SER A 23 9.05 -14.26 2.04
CA SER A 23 9.96 -14.71 0.99
C SER A 23 9.50 -14.27 -0.41
N THR A 24 10.38 -14.42 -1.40
CA THR A 24 10.01 -14.21 -2.81
C THR A 24 8.85 -15.10 -3.26
N ASP A 25 8.78 -16.34 -2.78
CA ASP A 25 7.68 -17.23 -3.13
C ASP A 25 6.36 -16.80 -2.45
N ASP A 26 6.41 -16.17 -1.27
CA ASP A 26 5.23 -15.61 -0.61
C ASP A 26 4.69 -14.38 -1.37
N VAL A 27 5.57 -13.50 -1.85
CA VAL A 27 5.21 -12.39 -2.75
C VAL A 27 4.48 -12.91 -3.99
N LEU A 28 5.06 -13.91 -4.65
CA LEU A 28 4.46 -14.50 -5.85
C LEU A 28 3.13 -15.18 -5.56
N ALA A 29 3.03 -15.92 -4.44
CA ALA A 29 1.79 -16.58 -4.03
C ALA A 29 0.68 -15.57 -3.72
N LYS A 30 1.00 -14.45 -3.06
CA LYS A 30 0.02 -13.41 -2.76
C LYS A 30 -0.46 -12.69 -4.03
N LEU A 31 0.43 -12.38 -4.96
CA LEU A 31 0.03 -11.83 -6.27
C LEU A 31 -0.86 -12.80 -7.06
N ASP A 32 -0.53 -14.10 -7.05
CA ASP A 32 -1.35 -15.12 -7.70
C ASP A 32 -2.74 -15.20 -7.05
N GLU A 33 -2.80 -15.21 -5.72
CA GLU A 33 -4.05 -15.18 -4.97
C GLU A 33 -4.94 -13.98 -5.36
N TRP A 34 -4.36 -12.78 -5.42
CA TRP A 34 -5.09 -11.59 -5.84
C TRP A 34 -5.52 -11.66 -7.30
N SER A 35 -4.70 -12.24 -8.18
CA SER A 35 -4.98 -12.28 -9.63
C SER A 35 -6.24 -13.09 -9.96
N LEU A 36 -6.58 -14.05 -9.09
CA LEU A 36 -7.78 -14.87 -9.20
C LEU A 36 -9.07 -14.11 -8.83
N LYS A 37 -8.95 -13.03 -8.06
CA LYS A 37 -10.09 -12.32 -7.44
C LYS A 37 -10.28 -10.91 -7.98
N ILE A 38 -9.18 -10.24 -8.32
CA ILE A 38 -9.12 -8.80 -8.54
C ILE A 38 -8.25 -8.53 -9.77
N LYS A 39 -8.72 -7.65 -10.66
CA LYS A 39 -7.91 -7.20 -11.79
C LYS A 39 -6.93 -6.12 -11.33
N PHE A 40 -5.64 -6.35 -11.54
CA PHE A 40 -4.59 -5.37 -11.22
C PHE A 40 -3.44 -5.43 -12.23
N GLU A 41 -2.57 -4.43 -12.16
CA GLU A 41 -1.33 -4.36 -12.91
C GLU A 41 -0.16 -4.12 -11.95
N VAL A 42 0.96 -4.81 -12.18
CA VAL A 42 2.22 -4.49 -11.51
C VAL A 42 2.92 -3.41 -12.32
N LEU A 43 3.22 -2.29 -11.64
CA LEU A 43 3.83 -1.11 -12.24
C LEU A 43 5.35 -1.16 -12.11
N GLU A 44 5.82 -1.51 -10.92
CA GLU A 44 7.25 -1.52 -10.57
C GLU A 44 7.58 -2.67 -9.62
N VAL A 45 8.82 -3.16 -9.72
CA VAL A 45 9.38 -4.20 -8.86
C VAL A 45 10.84 -3.82 -8.58
N THR A 46 11.19 -3.77 -7.30
CA THR A 46 12.55 -3.62 -6.77
C THR A 46 12.92 -4.86 -5.95
N GLN A 47 14.05 -4.85 -5.24
CA GLN A 47 14.47 -5.98 -4.39
C GLN A 47 13.60 -6.14 -3.12
N ASP A 48 12.95 -5.07 -2.71
CA ASP A 48 12.25 -4.93 -1.44
C ASP A 48 10.84 -4.34 -1.61
N SER A 49 10.41 -4.07 -2.85
CA SER A 49 9.09 -3.51 -3.11
C SER A 49 8.43 -3.99 -4.40
N VAL A 50 7.11 -3.95 -4.39
CA VAL A 50 6.23 -4.17 -5.54
C VAL A 50 5.15 -3.08 -5.56
N THR A 51 5.09 -2.31 -6.63
CA THR A 51 4.05 -1.28 -6.83
C THR A 51 2.94 -1.83 -7.71
N ILE A 52 1.71 -1.77 -7.21
CA ILE A 52 0.51 -2.36 -7.82
C ILE A 52 -0.53 -1.28 -8.03
N HIS A 53 -1.25 -1.36 -9.15
CA HIS A 53 -2.46 -0.59 -9.41
C HIS A 53 -3.65 -1.53 -9.62
N PHE A 54 -4.60 -1.48 -8.70
CA PHE A 54 -5.85 -2.25 -8.74
C PHE A 54 -6.86 -1.56 -9.66
N GLN A 55 -7.19 -2.21 -10.77
CA GLN A 55 -8.18 -1.70 -11.73
C GLN A 55 -9.62 -1.88 -11.24
N THR A 56 -9.81 -2.79 -10.29
CA THR A 56 -11.06 -3.03 -9.59
C THR A 56 -10.75 -3.26 -8.11
N LEU A 57 -11.65 -2.88 -7.21
CA LEU A 57 -11.54 -3.23 -5.80
C LEU A 57 -12.61 -4.25 -5.40
N PRO A 58 -12.34 -5.10 -4.40
CA PRO A 58 -13.37 -5.92 -3.79
C PRO A 58 -14.43 -5.04 -3.12
N LYS A 59 -15.65 -5.57 -2.99
CA LYS A 59 -16.77 -4.87 -2.36
C LYS A 59 -16.47 -4.40 -0.93
N ASP A 60 -15.69 -5.20 -0.20
CA ASP A 60 -15.26 -4.90 1.16
C ASP A 60 -13.80 -4.41 1.11
N THR A 61 -13.63 -3.13 0.80
CA THR A 61 -12.30 -2.51 0.65
C THR A 61 -11.59 -2.38 1.99
N ALA A 62 -12.31 -2.16 3.08
CA ALA A 62 -11.74 -2.13 4.44
C ALA A 62 -11.04 -3.44 4.77
N LYS A 63 -11.72 -4.58 4.55
CA LYS A 63 -11.11 -5.90 4.74
C LYS A 63 -9.91 -6.14 3.81
N PHE A 64 -9.92 -5.56 2.62
CA PHE A 64 -8.80 -5.67 1.69
C PHE A 64 -7.59 -4.83 2.13
N ALA A 65 -7.83 -3.65 2.69
CA ALA A 65 -6.79 -2.84 3.32
C ALA A 65 -6.17 -3.58 4.53
N GLU A 66 -6.98 -4.23 5.36
CA GLU A 66 -6.48 -5.12 6.42
C GLU A 66 -5.61 -6.26 5.85
N GLU A 67 -6.05 -6.90 4.77
CA GLU A 67 -5.27 -7.97 4.12
C GLU A 67 -3.92 -7.46 3.60
N ILE A 68 -3.88 -6.29 2.97
CA ILE A 68 -2.66 -5.64 2.52
C ILE A 68 -1.75 -5.33 3.70
N TYR A 69 -2.28 -4.74 4.77
CA TYR A 69 -1.52 -4.42 5.98
C TYR A 69 -0.92 -5.66 6.63
N GLN A 70 -1.68 -6.75 6.74
CA GLN A 70 -1.15 -8.01 7.28
C GLN A 70 -0.02 -8.61 6.43
N PHE A 71 -0.03 -8.35 5.12
CA PHE A 71 1.01 -8.83 4.22
C PHE A 71 2.23 -7.91 4.15
N CYS A 72 2.03 -6.61 4.29
CA CYS A 72 3.05 -5.58 4.25
C CYS A 72 2.69 -4.47 5.26
N PRO A 73 3.08 -4.63 6.53
CA PRO A 73 2.70 -3.70 7.59
C PRO A 73 3.15 -2.26 7.33
N ASP A 74 4.30 -2.09 6.68
CA ASP A 74 4.87 -0.79 6.31
C ASP A 74 4.00 0.05 5.38
N THR A 75 3.03 -0.55 4.67
CA THR A 75 1.99 0.20 3.96
C THR A 75 1.21 1.11 4.88
N VAL A 76 1.16 0.79 6.17
CA VAL A 76 0.59 1.64 7.22
C VAL A 76 1.69 2.11 8.15
N ASP A 77 2.41 1.22 8.83
CA ASP A 77 3.27 1.56 9.97
C ASP A 77 4.34 2.63 9.65
N GLN A 78 4.89 2.61 8.44
CA GLN A 78 5.89 3.60 7.98
C GLN A 78 5.33 4.63 6.99
N HIS A 79 4.28 4.28 6.24
CA HIS A 79 3.72 5.19 5.25
C HIS A 79 2.59 6.06 5.83
N PHE A 80 1.41 5.49 6.04
CA PHE A 80 0.26 6.25 6.55
C PHE A 80 0.38 6.58 8.04
N GLY A 81 1.12 5.80 8.81
CA GLY A 81 1.36 5.93 10.25
C GLY A 81 2.21 7.16 10.62
N CYS A 82 2.74 7.89 9.65
CA CYS A 82 3.46 9.16 9.87
C CYS A 82 2.67 10.39 9.39
N PHE A 83 1.41 10.22 8.98
CA PHE A 83 0.61 11.34 8.47
C PHE A 83 0.22 12.36 9.55
N ASP A 84 0.09 11.94 10.81
CA ASP A 84 -0.13 12.84 11.93
C ASP A 84 1.04 13.83 12.09
N GLU A 85 2.28 13.32 12.13
CA GLU A 85 3.50 14.13 12.20
C GLU A 85 3.64 15.05 10.97
N MET A 86 3.27 14.56 9.78
CA MET A 86 3.26 15.35 8.55
C MET A 86 2.28 16.52 8.62
N ILE A 87 1.04 16.30 9.10
CA ILE A 87 0.00 17.33 9.23
C ILE A 87 0.39 18.37 10.28
N GLU A 88 0.96 17.93 11.40
CA GLU A 88 1.50 18.83 12.42
C GLU A 88 2.57 19.74 11.82
N SER A 89 3.47 19.20 11.00
CA SER A 89 4.53 19.96 10.34
C SER A 89 4.00 21.08 9.43
N PHE A 90 2.96 20.82 8.61
CA PHE A 90 2.33 21.87 7.80
C PHE A 90 1.69 22.96 8.66
N THR A 91 1.02 22.54 9.74
CA THR A 91 0.36 23.45 10.67
C THR A 91 1.37 24.36 11.38
N GLU A 92 2.49 23.80 11.84
CA GLU A 92 3.57 24.56 12.48
C GLU A 92 4.28 25.51 11.51
N ALA A 93 4.42 25.12 10.24
CA ALA A 93 5.04 25.93 9.21
C ALA A 93 4.13 27.05 8.65
N ASP A 94 2.86 27.12 9.06
CA ASP A 94 1.83 27.99 8.45
C ASP A 94 1.71 27.77 6.92
N GLU A 95 1.86 26.51 6.50
CA GLU A 95 1.76 26.08 5.11
C GLU A 95 0.43 25.36 4.86
N ASP A 96 -0.13 25.57 3.67
CA ASP A 96 -1.34 24.87 3.25
C ASP A 96 -1.03 23.39 2.97
N ILE A 97 -1.90 22.51 3.47
CA ILE A 97 -1.85 21.08 3.13
C ILE A 97 -2.21 20.92 1.64
N PRO A 98 -1.41 20.17 0.85
CA PRO A 98 -1.74 19.87 -0.53
C PRO A 98 -3.15 19.25 -0.68
N GLU A 99 -3.87 19.63 -1.74
CA GLU A 99 -5.28 19.25 -1.95
C GLU A 99 -5.49 17.73 -2.03
N ASP A 100 -4.56 17.01 -2.64
CA ASP A 100 -4.57 15.54 -2.72
C ASP A 100 -4.42 14.88 -1.35
N VAL A 101 -3.54 15.42 -0.50
CA VAL A 101 -3.40 15.01 0.90
C VAL A 101 -4.67 15.35 1.68
N TYR A 102 -5.23 16.56 1.49
CA TYR A 102 -6.46 16.97 2.17
C TYR A 102 -7.62 16.02 1.89
N GLN A 103 -7.83 15.62 0.63
CA GLN A 103 -8.87 14.66 0.24
C GLN A 103 -8.72 13.30 0.93
N LEU A 104 -7.47 12.88 1.19
CA LEU A 104 -7.19 11.64 1.87
C LEU A 104 -7.53 11.72 3.37
N ILE A 105 -7.22 12.84 4.01
CA ILE A 105 -7.28 13.00 5.48
C ILE A 105 -8.58 13.64 5.99
N GLU A 106 -9.43 14.19 5.11
CA GLU A 106 -10.64 14.91 5.53
C GLU A 106 -11.54 14.04 6.43
N GLY A 107 -11.79 14.52 7.65
CA GLY A 107 -12.64 13.85 8.64
C GLY A 107 -12.06 12.57 9.24
N VAL A 108 -10.75 12.32 9.10
CA VAL A 108 -10.04 11.23 9.80
C VAL A 108 -9.74 11.65 11.24
N ASP A 109 -9.98 10.74 12.18
CA ASP A 109 -9.58 10.91 13.57
C ASP A 109 -8.17 10.34 13.76
N PHE A 110 -7.15 11.21 13.77
CA PHE A 110 -5.76 10.81 13.96
C PHE A 110 -5.43 10.33 15.39
N SER A 111 -6.39 10.43 16.32
CA SER A 111 -6.23 9.82 17.65
C SER A 111 -6.63 8.33 17.69
N ASP A 112 -7.27 7.82 16.63
CA ASP A 112 -7.57 6.39 16.47
C ASP A 112 -6.31 5.65 16.03
N GLU A 113 -5.87 4.65 16.80
CA GLU A 113 -4.69 3.83 16.47
C GLU A 113 -4.78 3.13 15.10
N ASN A 114 -5.98 3.03 14.51
CA ASN A 114 -6.22 2.42 13.20
C ASN A 114 -6.37 3.43 12.06
N TYR A 115 -6.12 4.73 12.28
CA TYR A 115 -6.32 5.75 11.23
C TYR A 115 -5.53 5.40 9.96
N GLY A 116 -4.36 4.78 10.08
CA GLY A 116 -3.56 4.37 8.92
C GLY A 116 -4.25 3.34 8.01
N LEU A 117 -5.05 2.42 8.57
CA LEU A 117 -5.87 1.49 7.77
C LEU A 117 -6.99 2.24 7.04
N ILE A 118 -7.56 3.28 7.65
CA ILE A 118 -8.56 4.15 7.01
C ILE A 118 -7.92 4.90 5.84
N LEU A 119 -6.71 5.42 6.00
CA LEU A 119 -5.98 6.10 4.92
C LEU A 119 -5.62 5.13 3.79
N LEU A 120 -5.17 3.92 4.10
CA LEU A 120 -4.93 2.88 3.09
C LEU A 120 -6.20 2.53 2.31
N GLU A 121 -7.34 2.33 2.99
CA GLU A 121 -8.62 2.07 2.32
C GLU A 121 -9.02 3.23 1.40
N ARG A 122 -8.83 4.47 1.85
CA ARG A 122 -9.16 5.66 1.06
C ARG A 122 -8.25 5.82 -0.15
N ALA A 123 -6.93 5.65 0.01
CA ALA A 123 -5.97 5.70 -1.09
C ALA A 123 -6.36 4.69 -2.18
N LEU A 124 -6.62 3.45 -1.80
CA LEU A 124 -7.13 2.41 -2.71
C LEU A 124 -8.39 2.85 -3.46
N LYS A 125 -9.34 3.56 -2.82
CA LYS A 125 -10.56 4.05 -3.49
C LYS A 125 -10.32 5.25 -4.40
N ILE A 126 -9.33 6.09 -4.09
CA ILE A 126 -9.04 7.31 -4.85
C ILE A 126 -8.29 6.97 -6.13
N ASP A 127 -7.21 6.19 -6.03
CA ASP A 127 -6.33 5.90 -7.16
C ASP A 127 -6.08 4.41 -7.40
N GLY A 128 -6.40 3.53 -6.43
CA GLY A 128 -6.18 2.09 -6.56
C GLY A 128 -4.72 1.68 -6.47
N HIS A 129 -3.82 2.56 -6.04
CA HIS A 129 -2.40 2.28 -5.94
C HIS A 129 -2.02 1.78 -4.55
N VAL A 130 -1.08 0.84 -4.53
CA VAL A 130 -0.34 0.48 -3.32
C VAL A 130 1.11 0.18 -3.68
N GLN A 131 2.04 0.64 -2.87
CA GLN A 131 3.40 0.13 -2.87
C GLN A 131 3.57 -0.80 -1.69
N LEU A 132 3.77 -2.08 -1.96
CA LEU A 132 4.23 -3.02 -0.94
C LEU A 132 5.74 -2.82 -0.83
N TRP A 133 6.23 -2.40 0.32
CA TRP A 133 7.64 -2.16 0.58
C TRP A 133 7.95 -2.67 1.98
N TRP A 134 8.99 -3.49 2.11
CA TRP A 134 9.35 -4.12 3.38
C TRP A 134 10.77 -3.66 3.76
N ASP A 135 10.86 -2.68 4.66
CA ASP A 135 12.15 -2.16 5.17
C ASP A 135 12.43 -2.58 6.62
#